data_AF-A0A455XBX1-F1
#
_entry.id   AF-A0A455XBX1-F1
#
_cell.length_a   1.000
_cell.length_b   1.000
_cell.length_c   1.000
_cell.angle_alpha   90.00
_cell.angle_beta   90.00
_cell.angle_gamma   90.00
#
_symmetry.space_group_name_H-M   'P 1'
#
loop_
_entity.id
_entity.type
_entity.pdbx_description
1 polymer ?
#
loop_
_entity_poly.entity_id
_entity_poly.type
_entity_poly.pdbx_seq_one_letter_code
_entity_poly.pdbx_strand_id
1 'polypeptide(L)'
;MAAGEYVSVQSQADSEQADIERERQELETDDIGERKELVAIYVSRGLDPALAKQVADQLMAHDALGAHTRDELGISEALNARPLQATFASAVSFAVGAAMPLLVTALTPNASLIPFISVTSLVFLALLGGVAAWAGGARVAIGAIRVTFWGALAMGLTAGIGALFGTIA
;
A
#
# COMPACT_ATOMS: atom_id res chain seq x y z
N MET A 1 9.82 9.28 4.40
CA MET A 1 9.47 8.04 3.66
C MET A 1 9.75 6.81 4.50
N ALA A 2 11.00 6.35 4.63
CA ALA A 2 11.34 5.08 5.31
C ALA A 2 10.74 4.92 6.73
N ALA A 3 10.95 5.90 7.62
CA ALA A 3 10.43 5.81 9.00
C ALA A 3 8.90 5.74 9.07
N GLY A 4 8.20 6.50 8.21
CA GLY A 4 6.73 6.47 8.16
C GLY A 4 6.20 5.12 7.65
N GLU A 5 6.85 4.57 6.62
CA GLU A 5 6.53 3.23 6.11
C GLU A 5 6.73 2.16 7.18
N TYR A 6 7.87 2.19 7.88
CA TYR A 6 8.15 1.25 8.96
C TYR A 6 7.08 1.32 10.04
N VAL A 7 6.77 2.51 10.55
CA VAL A 7 5.79 2.70 11.62
C VAL A 7 4.40 2.23 11.17
N SER A 8 3.99 2.55 9.95
CA SER A 8 2.68 2.14 9.43
C SER A 8 2.57 0.62 9.29
N VAL A 9 3.55 -0.03 8.64
CA VAL A 9 3.51 -1.47 8.39
C VAL A 9 3.78 -2.27 9.67
N GLN A 10 4.62 -1.76 10.58
CA GLN A 10 4.79 -2.36 11.91
C GLN A 10 3.52 -2.27 12.73
N SER A 11 2.84 -1.12 12.73
CA SER A 11 1.55 -0.98 13.42
C SER A 11 0.51 -1.95 12.88
N GLN A 12 0.48 -2.18 11.56
CA GLN A 12 -0.36 -3.21 10.96
C GLN A 12 0.02 -4.61 11.46
N ALA A 13 1.32 -4.94 11.46
CA ALA A 13 1.80 -6.24 11.97
C ALA A 13 1.42 -6.48 13.43
N ASP A 14 1.53 -5.44 14.27
CA ASP A 14 1.16 -5.51 15.69
C ASP A 14 -0.35 -5.76 15.87
N SER A 15 -1.19 -5.12 15.06
CA SER A 15 -2.65 -5.37 15.04
C SER A 15 -2.99 -6.79 14.56
N GLU A 16 -2.39 -7.23 13.46
CA GLU A 16 -2.60 -8.59 12.93
C GLU A 16 -2.21 -9.67 13.94
N GLN A 17 -1.09 -9.49 14.66
CA GLN A 17 -0.68 -10.41 15.72
C GLN A 17 -1.63 -10.41 16.92
N ALA A 18 -2.15 -9.24 17.29
CA ALA A 18 -3.13 -9.14 18.38
C ALA A 18 -4.45 -9.83 18.04
N ASP A 19 -4.90 -9.75 16.78
CA ASP A 19 -6.12 -10.41 16.32
C ASP A 19 -5.92 -11.94 16.21
N ILE A 20 -4.78 -12.41 15.70
CA ILE A 20 -4.44 -13.84 15.68
C ILE A 20 -4.40 -14.43 17.09
N GLU A 21 -3.84 -13.70 18.05
CA GLU A 21 -3.79 -14.16 19.44
C GLU A 21 -5.17 -14.17 20.11
N ARG A 22 -6.06 -13.24 19.73
CA ARG A 22 -7.46 -13.25 20.19
C ARG A 22 -8.20 -14.46 19.63
N GLU A 23 -8.09 -14.69 18.33
CA GLU A 23 -8.67 -15.84 17.63
C GLU A 23 -8.21 -17.17 18.24
N ARG A 24 -6.91 -17.27 18.57
CA ARG A 24 -6.37 -18.45 19.25
C ARG A 24 -7.06 -18.69 20.60
N GLN A 25 -7.35 -17.63 21.36
CA GLN A 25 -8.04 -17.74 22.65
C GLN A 25 -9.52 -18.08 22.47
N GLU A 26 -10.17 -17.55 21.44
CA GLU A 26 -11.57 -17.84 21.10
C GLU A 26 -11.73 -19.31 20.68
N LEU A 27 -10.86 -19.84 19.83
CA LEU A 27 -10.83 -21.27 19.48
C LEU A 27 -10.58 -22.19 20.69
N GLU A 28 -9.78 -21.75 21.68
CA GLU A 28 -9.54 -22.50 22.92
C GLU A 28 -10.74 -22.44 23.89
N THR A 29 -11.55 -21.39 23.84
CA THR A 29 -12.60 -21.13 24.83
C THR A 29 -14.03 -21.35 24.32
N ASP A 30 -14.27 -21.27 23.00
CA ASP A 30 -15.58 -21.46 22.37
C ASP A 30 -15.51 -22.04 20.94
N ASP A 31 -14.94 -23.24 20.75
CA ASP A 31 -14.93 -23.95 19.44
C ASP A 31 -16.32 -24.06 18.78
N ILE A 32 -17.39 -24.13 19.56
CA ILE A 32 -18.76 -24.24 19.05
C ILE A 32 -19.23 -22.90 18.48
N GLY A 33 -18.89 -21.79 19.14
CA GLY A 33 -19.09 -20.42 18.65
C GLY A 33 -18.34 -20.18 17.36
N GLU A 34 -17.03 -20.43 17.37
CA GLU A 34 -16.15 -20.23 16.22
C GLU A 34 -16.57 -21.03 14.99
N ARG A 35 -17.00 -22.27 15.18
CA ARG A 35 -17.56 -23.08 14.09
C ARG A 35 -18.82 -22.45 13.49
N LYS A 36 -19.70 -21.87 14.30
CA LYS A 36 -20.92 -21.19 13.80
C LYS A 36 -20.57 -19.91 13.05
N GLU A 37 -19.57 -19.18 13.53
CA GLU A 37 -19.03 -17.98 12.88
C GLU A 37 -18.53 -18.33 11.47
N LEU A 38 -17.65 -19.32 11.35
CA LEU A 38 -17.10 -19.72 10.06
C LEU A 38 -18.19 -20.22 9.09
N VAL A 39 -19.19 -20.96 9.60
CA VAL A 39 -20.37 -21.34 8.80
C VAL A 39 -21.14 -20.12 8.32
N ALA A 40 -21.38 -19.12 9.17
CA ALA A 40 -22.07 -17.90 8.81
C ALA A 40 -21.30 -17.11 7.74
N ILE A 41 -19.97 -17.04 7.85
CA ILE A 41 -19.10 -16.45 6.83
C ILE A 41 -19.30 -17.15 5.48
N TYR A 42 -19.27 -18.48 5.45
CA TYR A 42 -19.46 -19.23 4.20
C TYR A 42 -20.87 -19.10 3.61
N VAL A 43 -21.90 -19.07 4.44
CA VAL A 43 -23.27 -18.78 3.98
C VAL A 43 -23.35 -17.38 3.37
N SER A 44 -22.74 -16.37 4.00
CA SER A 44 -22.72 -15.00 3.48
C SER A 44 -22.00 -14.88 2.12
N ARG A 45 -21.04 -15.77 1.87
CA ARG A 45 -20.32 -15.90 0.59
C ARG A 45 -21.11 -16.68 -0.48
N GLY A 46 -22.28 -17.21 -0.13
CA GLY A 46 -23.22 -17.84 -1.06
C GLY A 46 -23.29 -19.36 -1.00
N LEU A 47 -22.70 -20.01 0.00
CA LEU A 47 -22.87 -21.46 0.20
C LEU A 47 -24.24 -21.75 0.82
N ASP A 48 -24.87 -22.86 0.42
CA ASP A 48 -26.01 -23.42 1.16
C ASP A 48 -25.58 -23.80 2.59
N PRO A 49 -26.42 -23.61 3.63
CA PRO A 49 -26.05 -23.88 5.02
C PRO A 49 -25.48 -25.28 5.28
N ALA A 50 -25.99 -26.32 4.60
CA ALA A 50 -25.49 -27.67 4.79
C ALA A 50 -24.06 -27.83 4.24
N LEU A 51 -23.76 -27.20 3.10
CA LEU A 51 -22.43 -27.19 2.51
C LEU A 51 -21.47 -26.31 3.31
N ALA A 52 -21.90 -25.12 3.73
CA ALA A 52 -21.11 -24.22 4.57
C ALA A 52 -20.65 -24.92 5.86
N LYS A 53 -21.55 -25.68 6.49
CA LYS A 53 -21.21 -26.52 7.64
C LYS A 53 -20.13 -27.55 7.32
N GLN A 54 -20.26 -28.29 6.21
CA GLN A 54 -19.27 -29.29 5.83
C GLN A 54 -17.90 -28.67 5.50
N VAL A 55 -17.88 -27.47 4.91
CA VAL A 55 -16.65 -26.74 4.61
C VAL A 55 -15.98 -26.26 5.89
N ALA A 56 -16.71 -25.58 6.77
CA ALA A 56 -16.19 -25.13 8.06
C ALA A 56 -15.66 -26.31 8.90
N ASP A 57 -16.41 -27.42 8.97
CA ASP A 57 -16.01 -28.61 9.71
C ASP A 57 -14.67 -29.19 9.20
N GLN A 58 -14.48 -29.25 7.87
CA GLN A 58 -13.26 -29.80 7.27
C GLN A 58 -12.07 -28.85 7.38
N LEU A 59 -12.28 -27.54 7.19
CA LEU A 59 -11.22 -26.55 7.30
C LEU A 59 -10.73 -26.40 8.74
N MET A 60 -11.64 -26.35 9.71
CA MET A 60 -11.27 -26.32 11.14
C MET A 60 -10.54 -27.59 11.57
N ALA A 61 -10.91 -28.75 11.03
CA ALA A 61 -10.23 -30.01 11.32
C ALA A 61 -8.79 -30.08 10.76
N HIS A 62 -8.52 -29.36 9.67
CA HIS A 62 -7.18 -29.27 9.09
C HIS A 62 -6.34 -28.19 9.79
N ASP A 63 -6.88 -26.99 9.91
CA ASP A 63 -6.21 -25.82 10.51
C ASP A 63 -7.26 -24.76 10.89
N ALA A 64 -7.80 -24.82 12.11
CA ALA A 64 -8.82 -23.89 12.58
C ALA A 64 -8.31 -22.44 12.64
N LEU A 65 -7.13 -22.22 13.22
CA LEU A 65 -6.55 -20.89 13.31
C LEU A 65 -6.27 -20.30 11.93
N GLY A 66 -5.72 -21.09 11.00
CA GLY A 66 -5.49 -20.65 9.63
C GLY A 66 -6.78 -20.39 8.86
N ALA A 67 -7.84 -21.17 9.10
CA ALA A 67 -9.15 -20.95 8.50
C ALA A 67 -9.75 -19.61 8.94
N HIS A 68 -9.79 -19.33 10.24
CA HIS A 68 -10.31 -18.07 10.76
C HIS A 68 -9.42 -16.88 10.39
N THR A 69 -8.10 -17.00 10.57
CA THR A 69 -7.12 -15.97 10.17
C THR A 69 -7.32 -15.54 8.71
N ARG A 70 -7.60 -16.50 7.82
CA ARG A 70 -7.83 -16.23 6.40
C ARG A 70 -9.24 -15.75 6.08
N ASP A 71 -10.25 -16.44 6.57
CA ASP A 71 -11.63 -16.27 6.12
C ASP A 71 -12.42 -15.25 6.92
N GLU A 72 -12.03 -15.02 8.17
CA GLU A 72 -12.61 -14.02 9.05
C GLU A 72 -11.74 -12.76 9.07
N LEU A 73 -10.46 -12.89 9.42
CA LEU A 73 -9.56 -11.74 9.59
C LEU A 73 -8.97 -11.22 8.26
N GLY A 74 -9.04 -12.02 7.18
CA GLY A 74 -8.47 -11.66 5.87
C GLY A 74 -6.94 -11.66 5.83
N ILE A 75 -6.28 -12.18 6.87
CA ILE A 75 -4.83 -12.28 6.99
C ILE A 75 -4.35 -13.53 6.26
N SER A 76 -3.36 -13.38 5.39
CA SER A 76 -2.81 -14.51 4.62
C SER A 76 -1.32 -14.32 4.36
N GLU A 77 -0.57 -15.41 4.18
CA GLU A 77 0.89 -15.36 3.96
C GLU A 77 1.32 -14.43 2.82
N ALA A 78 0.50 -14.34 1.76
CA ALA A 78 0.77 -13.48 0.61
C ALA A 78 0.63 -11.98 0.93
N LEU A 79 -0.15 -11.64 1.95
CA LEU A 79 -0.50 -10.27 2.35
C LEU A 79 0.07 -9.86 3.70
N ASN A 80 0.80 -10.75 4.39
CA ASN A 80 1.41 -10.46 5.68
C ASN A 80 2.24 -9.17 5.64
N ALA A 81 2.09 -8.35 6.68
CA ALA A 81 2.88 -7.15 6.85
C ALA A 81 4.40 -7.48 6.89
N ARG A 82 5.20 -6.79 6.05
CA ARG A 82 6.66 -6.96 5.99
C ARG A 82 7.37 -5.61 6.22
N PRO A 83 7.47 -5.13 7.48
CA PRO A 83 7.90 -3.77 7.78
C PRO A 83 9.28 -3.41 7.20
N LEU A 84 10.27 -4.28 7.37
CA LEU A 84 11.63 -4.04 6.87
C LEU A 84 11.69 -4.02 5.34
N GLN A 85 10.97 -4.92 4.67
CA GLN A 85 10.93 -4.97 3.22
C GLN A 85 10.27 -3.71 2.65
N ALA A 86 9.11 -3.32 3.18
CA ALA A 86 8.40 -2.11 2.77
C ALA A 86 9.27 -0.87 2.99
N THR A 87 9.90 -0.76 4.17
CA THR A 87 10.79 0.34 4.52
C THR A 87 11.94 0.51 3.53
N PHE A 88 12.66 -0.58 3.22
CA PHE A 88 13.80 -0.52 2.31
C PHE A 88 13.36 -0.23 0.88
N ALA A 89 12.27 -0.86 0.41
CA ALA A 89 11.70 -0.61 -0.90
C ALA A 89 11.29 0.87 -1.05
N SER A 90 10.60 1.44 -0.06
CA SER A 90 10.19 2.84 -0.04
C SER A 90 11.39 3.80 0.05
N ALA A 91 12.40 3.48 0.85
CA ALA A 91 13.61 4.28 0.98
C ALA A 91 14.39 4.39 -0.34
N VAL A 92 14.65 3.24 -0.98
CA VAL A 92 15.39 3.16 -2.24
C VAL A 92 14.59 3.81 -3.37
N SER A 93 13.30 3.51 -3.47
CA SER A 93 12.44 4.09 -4.51
C SER A 93 12.38 5.61 -4.41
N PHE A 94 12.29 6.16 -3.19
CA PHE A 94 12.33 7.61 -2.98
C PHE A 94 13.69 8.20 -3.36
N ALA A 95 14.80 7.58 -2.93
CA ALA A 95 16.14 8.07 -3.25
C ALA A 95 16.40 8.09 -4.77
N VAL A 96 16.01 7.01 -5.48
CA VAL A 96 16.11 6.91 -6.94
C VAL A 96 15.20 7.94 -7.61
N GLY A 97 13.96 8.09 -7.14
CA GLY A 97 13.02 9.09 -7.67
C GLY A 97 13.52 10.53 -7.51
N ALA A 98 14.17 10.84 -6.38
CA ALA A 98 14.74 12.15 -6.10
C ALA A 98 16.05 12.42 -6.85
N ALA A 99 16.75 11.38 -7.31
CA ALA A 99 18.04 11.53 -7.98
C ALA A 99 17.95 12.39 -9.25
N MET A 100 16.92 12.22 -10.06
CA MET A 100 16.79 12.96 -11.33
C MET A 100 16.64 14.48 -11.10
N PRO A 101 15.69 14.99 -10.29
CA PRO A 101 15.60 16.43 -10.00
C PRO A 101 16.88 17.01 -9.36
N LEU A 102 17.56 16.24 -8.51
CA LEU A 102 18.82 16.66 -7.90
C LEU A 102 19.95 16.79 -8.93
N LEU A 103 20.05 15.84 -9.86
CA LEU A 103 21.02 15.90 -10.96
C LEU A 103 20.75 17.11 -11.87
N VAL A 104 19.49 17.40 -12.19
CA VAL A 104 19.13 18.58 -12.98
C VAL A 104 19.52 19.86 -12.25
N THR A 105 19.28 19.92 -10.93
CA THR A 105 19.72 21.06 -10.10
C THR A 105 21.23 21.26 -10.12
N ALA A 106 22.00 20.17 -10.03
CA ALA A 106 23.46 20.24 -10.00
C ALA A 106 24.09 20.68 -11.33
N LEU A 107 23.44 20.38 -12.47
CA LEU A 107 24.01 20.57 -13.80
C LEU A 107 23.46 21.80 -14.55
N THR A 108 22.35 22.39 -14.09
CA THR A 108 21.66 23.46 -14.83
C THR A 108 22.04 24.84 -14.30
N PRO A 109 22.39 25.81 -15.18
CA PRO A 109 22.60 27.21 -14.77
C PRO A 109 21.37 27.82 -14.10
N ASN A 110 21.58 28.67 -13.09
CA ASN A 110 20.52 29.30 -12.29
C ASN A 110 19.42 29.97 -13.14
N ALA A 111 19.80 30.68 -14.21
CA ALA A 111 18.86 31.40 -15.07
C ALA A 111 17.82 30.49 -15.76
N SER A 112 18.15 29.21 -15.96
CA SER A 112 17.28 28.22 -16.62
C SER A 112 16.83 27.10 -15.68
N LEU A 113 17.17 27.17 -14.39
CA LEU A 113 16.97 26.07 -13.45
C LEU A 113 15.49 25.71 -13.28
N ILE A 114 14.64 26.68 -12.97
CA ILE A 114 13.20 26.48 -12.72
C ILE A 114 12.49 25.81 -13.92
N PRO A 115 12.60 26.30 -15.17
CA PRO A 115 11.94 25.63 -16.29
C PRO A 115 12.51 24.23 -16.56
N PHE A 116 13.83 24.03 -16.46
CA PHE A 116 14.44 22.71 -16.68
C PHE A 116 14.01 21.69 -15.63
N ILE A 117 14.11 22.03 -14.34
CA ILE A 117 13.74 21.10 -13.26
C ILE A 117 12.24 20.77 -13.33
N SER A 118 11.40 21.73 -13.70
CA SER A 118 9.96 21.53 -13.85
C SER A 118 9.64 20.58 -14.99
N VAL A 119 10.14 20.85 -16.20
CA VAL A 119 9.85 20.04 -17.39
C VAL A 119 10.40 18.62 -17.22
N THR A 120 11.66 18.50 -16.80
CA THR A 120 12.29 17.19 -16.60
C THR A 120 11.56 16.36 -15.53
N SER A 121 11.19 16.97 -14.40
CA SER A 121 10.41 16.31 -13.35
C SER A 121 9.05 15.84 -13.85
N LEU A 122 8.32 16.65 -14.61
CA LEU A 122 7.02 16.25 -15.15
C LEU A 122 7.11 15.10 -16.15
N VAL A 123 8.13 15.11 -17.02
CA VAL A 123 8.39 13.99 -17.94
C VAL A 123 8.73 12.73 -17.17
N PHE A 124 9.61 12.83 -16.16
CA PHE A 124 9.99 11.68 -15.34
C PHE A 124 8.82 11.14 -14.52
N LEU A 125 7.99 12.01 -13.95
CA LEU A 125 6.75 11.64 -13.28
C LEU A 125 5.76 10.95 -14.22
N ALA A 126 5.64 11.40 -15.48
CA ALA A 126 4.82 10.72 -16.49
C ALA A 126 5.32 9.30 -16.75
N LEU A 127 6.63 9.13 -16.88
CA LEU A 127 7.27 7.82 -17.06
C LEU A 127 7.03 6.92 -15.85
N LEU A 128 7.31 7.39 -14.64
CA LEU A 128 7.10 6.63 -13.42
C LEU A 128 5.62 6.27 -13.21
N GLY A 129 4.70 7.20 -13.48
CA GLY A 129 3.26 6.93 -13.42
C GLY A 129 2.81 5.90 -14.45
N GLY A 130 3.40 5.93 -15.66
CA GLY A 130 3.17 4.93 -16.69
C GLY A 130 3.67 3.55 -16.29
N VAL A 131 4.90 3.46 -15.76
CA VAL A 131 5.50 2.20 -15.27
C VAL A 131 4.69 1.63 -14.11
N ALA A 132 4.29 2.47 -13.14
CA ALA A 132 3.48 2.04 -12.02
C ALA A 132 2.11 1.50 -12.46
N ALA A 133 1.46 2.16 -13.43
CA ALA A 133 0.20 1.65 -13.98
C ALA A 133 0.38 0.33 -14.73
N TRP A 134 1.43 0.20 -15.55
CA TRP A 134 1.73 -1.06 -16.23
C TRP A 134 1.98 -2.21 -15.25
N ALA A 135 2.81 -1.98 -14.22
CA ALA A 135 3.11 -2.99 -13.21
C ALA A 135 1.86 -3.39 -12.40
N GLY A 136 0.93 -2.46 -12.17
CA GLY A 136 -0.34 -2.70 -11.50
C GLY A 136 -1.48 -3.20 -12.39
N GLY A 137 -1.24 -3.50 -13.68
CA GLY A 137 -2.27 -3.97 -14.61
C GLY A 137 -3.28 -2.91 -15.07
N ALA A 138 -3.00 -1.63 -14.84
CA ALA A 138 -3.83 -0.49 -15.23
C ALA A 138 -3.41 0.11 -16.58
N ARG A 139 -4.26 0.97 -17.16
CA ARG A 139 -3.96 1.69 -18.41
C ARG A 139 -2.83 2.70 -18.18
N VAL A 140 -1.70 2.51 -18.87
CA VAL A 140 -0.47 3.32 -18.77
C VAL A 140 -0.75 4.83 -18.88
N ALA A 141 -1.55 5.24 -19.87
CA ALA A 141 -1.88 6.65 -20.09
C ALA A 141 -2.59 7.27 -18.87
N ILE A 142 -3.48 6.52 -18.21
CA ILE A 142 -4.19 7.00 -17.02
C ILE A 142 -3.22 7.16 -15.84
N GLY A 143 -2.29 6.21 -15.67
CA GLY A 143 -1.24 6.29 -14.67
C GLY A 143 -0.34 7.51 -14.84
N ALA A 144 0.18 7.70 -16.07
CA ALA A 144 1.01 8.84 -16.42
C ALA A 144 0.28 10.17 -16.17
N ILE A 145 -0.95 10.34 -16.69
CA ILE A 145 -1.74 11.57 -16.49
C ILE A 145 -1.98 11.85 -15.01
N ARG A 146 -2.38 10.83 -14.24
CA ARG A 146 -2.66 10.99 -12.80
C ARG A 146 -1.44 11.48 -12.04
N VAL A 147 -0.27 10.87 -12.26
CA VAL A 147 0.96 11.24 -11.54
C VAL A 147 1.47 12.61 -12.00
N THR A 148 1.49 12.87 -13.31
CA THR A 148 1.92 14.17 -13.85
C THR A 148 1.01 15.31 -13.42
N PHE A 149 -0.31 15.11 -13.39
CA PHE A 149 -1.28 16.13 -12.97
C PHE A 149 -1.06 16.54 -11.51
N TRP A 150 -1.02 15.57 -10.59
CA TRP A 150 -0.81 15.86 -9.16
C TRP A 150 0.60 16.42 -8.89
N GLY A 151 1.60 15.97 -9.65
CA GLY A 151 2.94 16.55 -9.62
C GLY A 151 2.95 18.02 -10.06
N ALA A 152 2.36 18.33 -11.21
CA ALA A 152 2.26 19.70 -11.72
C ALA A 152 1.50 20.63 -10.78
N LEU A 153 0.38 20.14 -10.21
CA LEU A 153 -0.40 20.91 -9.25
C LEU A 153 0.41 21.21 -7.98
N ALA A 154 1.10 20.22 -7.41
CA ALA A 154 1.95 20.41 -6.25
C ALA A 154 3.07 21.43 -6.53
N MET A 155 3.77 21.28 -7.67
CA MET A 155 4.82 22.22 -8.09
C MET A 155 4.27 23.65 -8.26
N GLY A 156 3.11 23.80 -8.89
CA GLY A 156 2.44 25.09 -9.09
C GLY A 156 2.04 25.75 -7.77
N LEU A 157 1.52 24.97 -6.80
CA LEU A 157 1.18 25.47 -5.47
C LEU A 157 2.43 25.90 -4.68
N THR A 158 3.49 25.09 -4.69
CA THR A 158 4.76 25.44 -4.03
C THR A 158 5.38 26.70 -4.62
N ALA A 159 5.38 26.84 -5.95
CA ALA A 159 5.83 28.04 -6.63
C ALA A 159 4.93 29.26 -6.31
N GLY A 160 3.61 29.08 -6.29
CA GLY A 160 2.66 30.13 -5.93
C GLY A 160 2.89 30.65 -4.50
N ILE A 161 3.09 29.76 -3.53
CA ILE A 161 3.46 30.14 -2.16
C ILE A 161 4.81 30.87 -2.16
N GLY A 162 5.81 30.37 -2.87
CA GLY A 162 7.13 31.02 -2.94
C GLY A 162 7.04 32.45 -3.49
N ALA A 163 6.20 32.68 -4.51
CA ALA A 163 5.96 34.00 -5.08
C ALA A 163 5.24 34.94 -4.08
N LEU A 164 4.24 34.43 -3.35
CA LEU A 164 3.51 35.23 -2.33
C LEU A 164 4.43 35.75 -1.23
N PHE A 165 5.45 34.97 -0.83
CA PHE A 165 6.41 35.37 0.19
C PHE A 165 7.68 36.05 -0.36
N GLY A 166 7.72 36.36 -1.68
CA GLY A 166 8.86 37.06 -2.30
C GLY A 166 10.16 36.24 -2.33
N THR A 167 10.06 34.92 -2.26
CA THR A 167 11.21 34.00 -2.22
C THR A 167 11.63 33.51 -3.62
N ILE A 168 10.86 33.83 -4.65
CA ILE A 168 11.16 33.54 -6.05
C ILE A 168 11.67 34.83 -6.69
N ALA A 169 12.99 34.90 -6.92
CA ALA A 169 13.67 35.93 -7.69
C ALA A 169 14.32 35.29 -8.92
#